data_AF-A0A1W2BPI8-F1
#
_entry.id   AF-A0A1W2BPI8-F1
#
_cell.length_a   1.000
_cell.length_b   1.000
_cell.length_c   1.000
_cell.angle_alpha   90.00
_cell.angle_beta   90.00
_cell.angle_gamma   90.00
#
_symmetry.space_group_name_H-M   'P 1'
#
loop_
_entity.id
_entity.type
_entity.pdbx_description
1 polymer ?
#
loop_
_entity_poly.entity_id
_entity_poly.type
_entity_poly.pdbx_seq_one_letter_code
_entity_poly.pdbx_strand_id
1 'polypeptide(L)'
;MKKGLFIVFIISVFTQIAVAQTLKTGVLVIGNGNNAVGAGFQSALSGVKTIMLIQQSDLTISPPEKNISSGIEAGFLKRMRVAKGMQDSTAKVYVDGTSANAVLKTWADTIKNLTILRNVKWARIKRSGRNWNVQLADGRTIKAEVLVNADGTGIVNEVLELPAQTNKLWQALSYADNLYRLSVTSGYSLDGTTANIIPFYSFLLPKQENLVVLNPKQESMAGGQAGGAVAAYAVFFKTKTSLGDLKLIQKELIAFKLAVMPFADIQANDPNWKAIQRVGLTGFLKAAIVNGEASFSPESEVTIAEIKVPLKEFYYKAQIWFDDHKEPNMTLGSLISMICMVGNKAPENTKKEIEKKWASTYQFKNKFDLNRNVTRREFSALVDGYLDLIEVNLDRTGRVIR
;
A
#
# COMPACT_ATOMS: atom_id res chain seq x y z
N MET A 1 67.74 22.07 -3.11
CA MET A 1 66.95 20.81 -3.19
C MET A 1 65.84 20.64 -2.13
N LYS A 2 65.41 21.69 -1.37
CA LYS A 2 64.40 21.53 -0.29
C LYS A 2 63.02 22.16 -0.54
N LYS A 3 62.86 23.04 -1.55
CA LYS A 3 61.57 23.69 -1.86
C LYS A 3 60.69 22.89 -2.84
N GLY A 4 61.29 22.13 -3.76
CA GLY A 4 60.55 21.29 -4.72
C GLY A 4 59.90 20.05 -4.07
N LEU A 5 60.55 19.46 -3.07
CA LEU A 5 60.02 18.27 -2.38
C LEU A 5 58.77 18.58 -1.54
N PHE A 6 58.65 19.81 -1.01
CA PHE A 6 57.53 20.23 -0.18
C PHE A 6 56.25 20.49 -0.99
N ILE A 7 56.38 20.97 -2.24
CA ILE A 7 55.25 21.19 -3.15
C ILE A 7 54.71 19.84 -3.66
N VAL A 8 55.57 18.86 -3.92
CA VAL A 8 55.15 17.50 -4.30
C VAL A 8 54.43 16.79 -3.14
N PHE A 9 54.86 17.00 -1.89
CA PHE A 9 54.21 16.44 -0.71
C PHE A 9 52.84 17.08 -0.41
N ILE A 10 52.69 18.39 -0.64
CA ILE A 10 51.38 19.05 -0.50
C ILE A 10 50.41 18.58 -1.59
N ILE A 11 50.87 18.41 -2.83
CA ILE A 11 50.03 17.88 -3.92
C ILE A 11 49.64 16.40 -3.65
N SER A 12 50.52 15.58 -3.05
CA SER A 12 50.17 14.19 -2.71
C SER A 12 49.25 14.06 -1.49
N VAL A 13 49.26 15.03 -0.57
CA VAL A 13 48.32 15.05 0.57
C VAL A 13 46.95 15.58 0.15
N PHE A 14 46.87 16.51 -0.82
CA PHE A 14 45.59 16.98 -1.37
C PHE A 14 44.93 15.99 -2.34
N THR A 15 45.66 15.06 -2.96
CA THR A 15 45.06 13.99 -3.78
C THR A 15 44.48 12.83 -2.95
N GLN A 16 44.76 12.76 -1.64
CA GLN A 16 44.15 11.78 -0.74
C GLN A 16 42.90 12.27 -0.01
N ILE A 17 42.50 13.53 -0.21
CA ILE A 17 41.12 13.94 0.07
C ILE A 17 40.27 13.53 -1.14
N ALA A 18 40.21 12.23 -1.41
CA ALA A 18 39.09 11.66 -2.13
C ALA A 18 37.87 12.01 -1.26
N VAL A 19 37.16 13.06 -1.64
CA VAL A 19 35.98 13.54 -0.93
C VAL A 19 35.01 12.37 -0.87
N ALA A 20 34.92 11.72 0.29
CA ALA A 20 33.94 10.67 0.54
C ALA A 20 32.55 11.31 0.42
N GLN A 21 31.94 11.19 -0.77
CA GLN A 21 30.69 11.87 -1.10
C GLN A 21 29.60 11.38 -0.14
N THR A 22 28.97 12.31 0.56
CA THR A 22 27.82 12.01 1.42
C THR A 22 26.53 12.31 0.69
N LEU A 23 25.75 11.26 0.41
CA LEU A 23 24.41 11.36 -0.16
C LEU A 23 23.40 11.44 0.99
N LYS A 24 22.44 12.37 0.92
CA LYS A 24 21.35 12.50 1.90
C LYS A 24 20.02 12.15 1.23
N THR A 25 19.23 11.33 1.89
CA THR A 25 17.92 10.90 1.40
C THR A 25 16.92 10.80 2.55
N GLY A 26 15.64 10.91 2.25
CA GLY A 26 14.59 10.62 3.23
C GLY A 26 14.50 9.10 3.45
N VAL A 27 14.22 8.39 2.37
CA VAL A 27 14.14 6.92 2.35
C VAL A 27 15.34 6.33 1.62
N LEU A 28 15.98 5.32 2.20
CA LEU A 28 16.90 4.43 1.52
C LEU A 28 16.27 3.04 1.43
N VAL A 29 16.16 2.49 0.23
CA VAL A 29 15.71 1.12 -0.02
C VAL A 29 16.92 0.29 -0.43
N ILE A 30 17.24 -0.77 0.32
CA ILE A 30 18.30 -1.72 -0.06
C ILE A 30 17.62 -2.99 -0.58
N GLY A 31 17.84 -3.34 -1.84
CA GLY A 31 17.26 -4.54 -2.42
C GLY A 31 17.26 -4.54 -3.94
N ASN A 32 17.12 -5.73 -4.53
CA ASN A 32 17.22 -5.94 -5.96
C ASN A 32 15.92 -6.43 -6.62
N GLY A 33 14.90 -6.76 -5.83
CA GLY A 33 13.70 -7.46 -6.30
C GLY A 33 12.41 -6.64 -6.36
N ASN A 34 11.29 -7.34 -6.48
CA ASN A 34 9.93 -6.78 -6.50
C ASN A 34 9.65 -5.90 -5.27
N ASN A 35 10.10 -6.34 -4.09
CA ASN A 35 9.97 -5.60 -2.84
C ASN A 35 10.65 -4.22 -2.94
N ALA A 36 11.86 -4.18 -3.50
CA ALA A 36 12.63 -2.95 -3.66
C ALA A 36 11.97 -1.99 -4.66
N VAL A 37 11.46 -2.51 -5.78
CA VAL A 37 10.71 -1.72 -6.77
C VAL A 37 9.49 -1.07 -6.13
N GLY A 38 8.64 -1.86 -5.46
CA GLY A 38 7.45 -1.36 -4.79
C GLY A 38 7.77 -0.26 -3.78
N ALA A 39 8.74 -0.52 -2.90
CA ALA A 39 9.11 0.41 -1.84
C ALA A 39 9.73 1.71 -2.36
N GLY A 40 10.68 1.60 -3.30
CA GLY A 40 11.37 2.76 -3.85
C GLY A 40 10.45 3.67 -4.65
N PHE A 41 9.60 3.07 -5.50
CA PHE A 41 8.65 3.82 -6.32
C PHE A 41 7.60 4.50 -5.45
N GLN A 42 6.98 3.78 -4.51
CA GLN A 42 5.96 4.38 -3.63
C GLN A 42 6.54 5.53 -2.82
N SER A 43 7.72 5.33 -2.22
CA SER A 43 8.31 6.37 -1.37
C SER A 43 8.57 7.65 -2.15
N ALA A 44 9.07 7.52 -3.38
CA ALA A 44 9.32 8.66 -4.27
C ALA A 44 8.02 9.31 -4.78
N LEU A 45 7.01 8.51 -5.12
CA LEU A 45 5.69 8.97 -5.55
C LEU A 45 4.94 9.71 -4.43
N SER A 46 5.14 9.32 -3.17
CA SER A 46 4.67 10.03 -1.97
C SER A 46 5.47 11.31 -1.66
N GLY A 47 6.30 11.79 -2.60
CA GLY A 47 6.98 13.09 -2.50
C GLY A 47 8.30 13.07 -1.72
N VAL A 48 8.78 11.91 -1.28
CA VAL A 48 10.00 11.81 -0.46
C VAL A 48 11.23 11.49 -1.31
N LYS A 49 12.32 12.23 -1.12
CA LYS A 49 13.62 11.90 -1.72
C LYS A 49 14.01 10.48 -1.33
N THR A 50 14.17 9.62 -2.33
CA THR A 50 14.35 8.19 -2.17
C THR A 50 15.54 7.72 -2.98
N ILE A 51 16.44 6.97 -2.33
CA ILE A 51 17.52 6.25 -3.00
C ILE A 51 17.18 4.75 -2.96
N MET A 52 17.17 4.10 -4.13
CA MET A 52 17.22 2.65 -4.24
C MET A 52 18.67 2.22 -4.45
N LEU A 53 19.20 1.40 -3.54
CA LEU A 53 20.52 0.78 -3.66
C LEU A 53 20.36 -0.65 -4.19
N ILE A 54 20.75 -0.85 -5.44
CA ILE A 54 20.76 -2.14 -6.14
C ILE A 54 22.21 -2.61 -6.21
N GLN A 55 22.49 -3.80 -5.67
CA GLN A 55 23.85 -4.37 -5.56
C GLN A 55 24.26 -5.21 -6.78
N GLN A 56 23.55 -5.07 -7.89
CA GLN A 56 23.75 -5.75 -9.17
C GLN A 56 23.41 -4.80 -10.34
N SER A 57 23.67 -5.21 -11.59
CA SER A 57 23.38 -4.39 -12.77
C SER A 57 21.88 -4.14 -12.96
N ASP A 58 21.10 -5.23 -12.87
CA ASP A 58 19.69 -5.26 -13.22
C ASP A 58 18.82 -5.66 -12.02
N LEU A 59 17.55 -5.28 -12.02
CA LEU A 59 16.57 -5.76 -11.04
C LEU A 59 16.19 -7.21 -11.34
N THR A 60 16.00 -8.02 -10.29
CA THR A 60 15.49 -9.39 -10.38
C THR A 60 13.98 -9.37 -10.17
N ILE A 61 13.23 -9.40 -11.27
CA ILE A 61 11.76 -9.34 -11.22
C ILE A 61 11.17 -10.74 -11.27
N SER A 62 10.47 -11.13 -10.20
CA SER A 62 9.68 -12.37 -10.17
C SER A 62 8.30 -12.11 -10.77
N PRO A 63 7.85 -12.83 -11.80
CA PRO A 63 6.55 -12.62 -12.43
C PRO A 63 5.38 -12.78 -11.44
N PRO A 64 4.45 -11.82 -11.34
CA PRO A 64 3.36 -11.86 -10.37
C PRO A 64 2.13 -12.65 -10.86
N GLU A 65 2.33 -13.77 -11.55
CA GLU A 65 1.29 -14.39 -12.41
C GLU A 65 0.02 -14.87 -11.68
N LYS A 66 0.10 -15.03 -10.36
CA LYS A 66 -0.99 -15.51 -9.49
C LYS A 66 -1.52 -14.43 -8.53
N ASN A 67 -0.93 -13.24 -8.50
CA ASN A 67 -1.35 -12.16 -7.61
C ASN A 67 -2.64 -11.50 -8.10
N ILE A 68 -3.40 -10.90 -7.20
CA ILE A 68 -4.37 -9.84 -7.54
C ILE A 68 -3.55 -8.56 -7.75
N SER A 69 -3.11 -8.34 -8.99
CA SER A 69 -2.26 -7.20 -9.31
C SER A 69 -2.96 -5.86 -9.11
N SER A 70 -2.33 -4.99 -8.33
CA SER A 70 -2.80 -3.63 -8.06
C SER A 70 -1.62 -2.67 -7.89
N GLY A 71 -1.91 -1.37 -7.76
CA GLY A 71 -0.90 -0.33 -7.53
C GLY A 71 0.26 -0.36 -8.52
N ILE A 72 1.48 -0.35 -7.99
CA ILE A 72 2.73 -0.34 -8.76
C ILE A 72 2.84 -1.59 -9.64
N GLU A 73 2.41 -2.76 -9.16
CA GLU A 73 2.45 -4.00 -9.93
C GLU A 73 1.54 -3.92 -11.16
N ALA A 74 0.29 -3.45 -10.98
CA ALA A 74 -0.63 -3.24 -12.11
C ALA A 74 -0.10 -2.18 -13.10
N GLY A 75 0.50 -1.10 -12.59
CA GLY A 75 1.17 -0.08 -13.41
C GLY A 75 2.34 -0.64 -14.23
N PHE A 76 3.16 -1.49 -13.60
CA PHE A 76 4.24 -2.22 -14.26
C PHE A 76 3.71 -3.14 -15.37
N LEU A 77 2.73 -4.00 -15.07
CA LEU A 77 2.14 -4.91 -16.05
C LEU A 77 1.46 -4.17 -17.21
N LYS A 78 0.83 -3.02 -16.94
CA LYS A 78 0.27 -2.17 -18.01
C LYS A 78 1.38 -1.66 -18.95
N ARG A 79 2.51 -1.22 -18.41
CA ARG A 79 3.67 -0.78 -19.21
C ARG A 79 4.33 -1.93 -19.96
N MET A 80 4.39 -3.12 -19.36
CA MET A 80 4.85 -4.33 -20.04
C MET A 80 3.96 -4.67 -21.24
N ARG A 81 2.63 -4.58 -21.13
CA ARG A 81 1.73 -4.76 -22.26
C ARG A 81 2.00 -3.78 -23.39
N VAL A 82 2.21 -2.51 -23.07
CA VAL A 82 2.59 -1.47 -24.04
C VAL A 82 3.89 -1.84 -24.76
N ALA A 83 4.93 -2.20 -24.02
CA ALA A 83 6.23 -2.57 -24.57
C ALA A 83 6.20 -3.84 -25.45
N LYS A 84 5.23 -4.72 -25.22
CA LYS A 84 5.02 -5.96 -25.99
C LYS A 84 3.96 -5.84 -27.10
N GLY A 85 3.42 -4.65 -27.34
CA GLY A 85 2.36 -4.46 -28.36
C GLY A 85 1.01 -5.11 -28.00
N MET A 86 0.76 -5.39 -26.72
CA MET A 86 -0.43 -6.08 -26.21
C MET A 86 -1.45 -5.10 -25.57
N GLN A 87 -1.52 -3.85 -26.05
CA GLN A 87 -2.27 -2.78 -25.38
C GLN A 87 -3.77 -3.06 -25.28
N ASP A 88 -4.33 -3.64 -26.34
CA ASP A 88 -5.76 -3.97 -26.43
C ASP A 88 -6.07 -5.43 -26.04
N SER A 89 -5.06 -6.17 -25.58
CA SER A 89 -5.20 -7.58 -25.22
C SER A 89 -5.57 -7.76 -23.76
N THR A 90 -6.53 -8.66 -23.50
CA THR A 90 -6.87 -9.14 -22.17
C THR A 90 -5.97 -10.29 -21.70
N ALA A 91 -5.09 -10.79 -22.56
CA ALA A 91 -4.19 -11.88 -22.22
C ALA A 91 -3.17 -11.48 -21.12
N LYS A 92 -2.68 -12.50 -20.40
CA LYS A 92 -1.56 -12.32 -19.47
C LYS A 92 -0.32 -11.93 -20.26
N VAL A 93 0.36 -10.88 -19.81
CA VAL A 93 1.64 -10.45 -20.40
C VAL A 93 2.77 -11.24 -19.76
N TYR A 94 3.62 -11.84 -20.59
CA TYR A 94 4.83 -12.50 -20.13
C TYR A 94 5.88 -11.47 -19.69
N VAL A 95 6.58 -11.76 -18.59
CA VAL A 95 7.57 -10.86 -17.97
C VAL A 95 8.95 -11.49 -18.03
N ASP A 96 9.76 -11.07 -19.02
CA ASP A 96 11.20 -11.38 -19.08
C ASP A 96 12.04 -10.28 -18.43
N GLY A 97 13.23 -10.65 -17.92
CA GLY A 97 14.12 -9.75 -17.21
C GLY A 97 14.58 -8.54 -18.04
N THR A 98 14.87 -8.73 -19.33
CA THR A 98 15.35 -7.67 -20.23
C THR A 98 14.29 -6.59 -20.41
N SER A 99 13.08 -6.98 -20.79
CA SER A 99 11.97 -6.07 -21.03
C SER A 99 11.50 -5.43 -19.72
N ALA A 100 11.49 -6.20 -18.62
CA ALA A 100 11.16 -5.68 -17.29
C ALA A 100 12.12 -4.57 -16.87
N ASN A 101 13.44 -4.77 -17.03
CA ASN A 101 14.43 -3.76 -16.67
C ASN A 101 14.37 -2.52 -17.56
N ALA A 102 14.12 -2.68 -18.87
CA ALA A 102 13.90 -1.55 -19.78
C ALA A 102 12.67 -0.71 -19.36
N VAL A 103 11.54 -1.38 -19.11
CA VAL A 103 10.30 -0.72 -18.66
C VAL A 103 10.50 -0.02 -17.31
N LEU A 104 11.13 -0.68 -16.33
CA LEU A 104 11.36 -0.11 -15.00
C LEU A 104 12.34 1.05 -15.05
N LYS A 105 13.37 1.00 -15.90
CA LYS A 105 14.29 2.13 -16.11
C LYS A 105 13.53 3.34 -16.65
N THR A 106 12.82 3.19 -17.77
CA THR A 106 12.06 4.29 -18.36
C THR A 106 11.01 4.84 -17.40
N TRP A 107 10.35 3.97 -16.62
CA TRP A 107 9.38 4.44 -15.63
C TRP A 107 10.07 5.17 -14.47
N ALA A 108 11.18 4.65 -13.94
CA ALA A 108 11.94 5.30 -12.88
C ALA A 108 12.44 6.70 -13.28
N ASP A 109 12.87 6.87 -14.53
CA ASP A 109 13.36 8.16 -15.06
C ASP A 109 12.27 9.25 -15.04
N THR A 110 10.98 8.88 -14.98
CA THR A 110 9.86 9.83 -14.84
C THR A 110 9.56 10.24 -13.40
N ILE A 111 10.17 9.59 -12.40
CA ILE A 111 9.87 9.82 -10.98
C ILE A 111 10.90 10.76 -10.37
N LYS A 112 10.53 12.05 -10.26
CA LYS A 112 11.41 13.15 -9.81
C LYS A 112 12.22 12.89 -8.53
N ASN A 113 11.63 12.22 -7.54
CA ASN A 113 12.26 12.02 -6.23
C ASN A 113 13.00 10.68 -6.10
N LEU A 114 13.11 9.92 -7.18
CA LEU A 114 13.76 8.60 -7.17
C LEU A 114 15.17 8.69 -7.75
N THR A 115 16.14 8.14 -7.02
CA THR A 115 17.49 7.91 -7.52
C THR A 115 17.83 6.44 -7.36
N ILE A 116 18.28 5.79 -8.43
CA ILE A 116 18.68 4.38 -8.41
C ILE A 116 20.20 4.29 -8.51
N LEU A 117 20.85 3.80 -7.45
CA LEU A 117 22.27 3.46 -7.45
C LEU A 117 22.42 1.98 -7.81
N ARG A 118 23.03 1.70 -8.95
CA ARG A 118 23.21 0.33 -9.48
C ARG A 118 24.64 -0.13 -9.30
N ASN A 119 24.83 -1.45 -9.20
CA ASN A 119 26.14 -2.10 -9.12
C ASN A 119 27.04 -1.55 -8.00
N VAL A 120 26.45 -1.18 -6.86
CA VAL A 120 27.19 -0.66 -5.70
C VAL A 120 26.80 -1.49 -4.48
N LYS A 121 27.79 -2.15 -3.90
CA LYS A 121 27.62 -2.88 -2.64
C LYS A 121 27.70 -1.94 -1.46
N TRP A 122 26.93 -2.21 -0.41
CA TRP A 122 27.20 -1.59 0.89
C TRP A 122 28.33 -2.35 1.59
N ALA A 123 29.17 -1.62 2.32
CA ALA A 123 30.23 -2.16 3.16
C ALA A 123 29.81 -2.21 4.63
N ARG A 124 28.98 -1.25 5.08
CA ARG A 124 28.54 -1.19 6.48
C ARG A 124 27.20 -0.47 6.61
N ILE A 125 26.28 -1.04 7.39
CA ILE A 125 25.00 -0.42 7.75
C ILE A 125 25.03 -0.12 9.25
N LYS A 126 24.76 1.13 9.63
CA LYS A 126 24.77 1.56 11.03
C LYS A 126 23.62 2.49 11.34
N ARG A 127 23.10 2.35 12.56
CA ARG A 127 22.27 3.37 13.20
C ARG A 127 23.07 4.66 13.44
N SER A 128 22.39 5.79 13.31
CA SER A 128 22.91 7.12 13.59
C SER A 128 21.83 7.95 14.29
N GLY A 129 21.63 7.70 15.58
CA GLY A 129 20.46 8.19 16.32
C GLY A 129 19.17 7.59 15.76
N ARG A 130 18.22 8.44 15.36
CA ARG A 130 16.96 8.02 14.68
C ARG A 130 17.12 7.74 13.18
N ASN A 131 18.29 8.02 12.62
CA ASN A 131 18.61 7.91 11.20
C ASN A 131 19.54 6.71 10.94
N TRP A 132 19.91 6.54 9.67
CA TRP A 132 20.77 5.48 9.17
C TRP A 132 21.96 6.05 8.40
N ASN A 133 23.13 5.47 8.63
CA ASN A 133 24.34 5.71 7.84
C ASN A 133 24.74 4.39 7.17
N VAL A 134 24.77 4.39 5.84
CA VAL A 134 25.18 3.24 5.02
C VAL A 134 26.43 3.60 4.25
N GLN A 135 27.55 2.97 4.58
CA GLN A 135 28.81 3.12 3.87
C GLN A 135 28.79 2.18 2.66
N LEU A 136 29.15 2.71 1.49
CA LEU A 136 29.24 1.98 0.23
C LEU A 136 30.68 1.49 0.01
N ALA A 137 30.83 0.40 -0.75
CA ALA A 137 32.13 -0.18 -1.08
C ALA A 137 33.02 0.74 -1.94
N ASP A 138 32.42 1.72 -2.61
CA ASP A 138 33.11 2.75 -3.39
C ASP A 138 33.51 3.99 -2.57
N GLY A 139 33.38 3.93 -1.24
CA GLY A 139 33.78 4.99 -0.31
C GLY A 139 32.70 6.06 -0.05
N ARG A 140 31.60 6.07 -0.80
CA ARG A 140 30.47 6.99 -0.54
C ARG A 140 29.73 6.59 0.73
N THR A 141 29.02 7.55 1.33
CA THR A 141 28.12 7.29 2.48
C THR A 141 26.74 7.82 2.19
N ILE A 142 25.71 7.00 2.41
CA ILE A 142 24.31 7.41 2.36
C ILE A 142 23.81 7.67 3.78
N LYS A 143 23.29 8.86 4.03
CA LYS A 143 22.56 9.22 5.26
C LYS A 143 21.07 9.23 4.94
N ALA A 144 20.31 8.33 5.58
CA ALA A 144 18.88 8.18 5.37
C ALA A 144 18.10 8.41 6.67
N GLU A 145 16.91 9.00 6.59
CA GLU A 145 16.03 9.13 7.76
C GLU A 145 15.35 7.79 8.08
N VAL A 146 14.87 7.08 7.05
CA VAL A 146 14.28 5.74 7.16
C VAL A 146 15.00 4.76 6.23
N LEU A 147 15.27 3.56 6.75
CA LEU A 147 15.77 2.43 5.97
C LEU A 147 14.61 1.46 5.69
N VAL A 148 14.41 1.14 4.41
CA VAL A 148 13.59 -0.01 3.99
C VAL A 148 14.53 -1.13 3.58
N ASN A 149 14.53 -2.19 4.37
CA ASN A 149 15.22 -3.42 4.05
C ASN A 149 14.35 -4.27 3.12
N ALA A 150 14.73 -4.31 1.84
CA ALA A 150 14.13 -5.12 0.78
C ALA A 150 15.15 -6.13 0.22
N ASP A 151 16.17 -6.49 1.01
CA ASP A 151 17.23 -7.41 0.61
C ASP A 151 16.70 -8.85 0.57
N GLY A 152 16.50 -9.38 -0.63
CA GLY A 152 16.05 -10.76 -0.85
C GLY A 152 17.03 -11.84 -0.40
N THR A 153 18.30 -11.49 -0.11
CA THR A 153 19.29 -12.47 0.37
C THR A 153 19.21 -12.73 1.87
N GLY A 154 18.62 -11.80 2.63
CA GLY A 154 18.56 -11.86 4.10
C GLY A 154 19.84 -11.40 4.81
N ILE A 155 20.92 -11.09 4.09
CA ILE A 155 22.19 -10.65 4.68
C ILE A 155 22.02 -9.37 5.50
N VAL A 156 21.17 -8.44 5.05
CA VAL A 156 20.88 -7.22 5.83
C VAL A 156 20.19 -7.57 7.16
N ASN A 157 19.36 -8.62 7.22
CA ASN A 157 18.76 -9.07 8.48
C ASN A 157 19.83 -9.62 9.43
N GLU A 158 20.77 -10.41 8.92
CA GLU A 158 21.87 -10.97 9.70
C GLU A 158 22.77 -9.88 10.28
N VAL A 159 23.19 -8.91 9.46
CA VAL A 159 24.08 -7.81 9.89
C VAL A 159 23.42 -6.86 10.88
N LEU A 160 22.09 -6.71 10.81
CA LEU A 160 21.32 -5.89 11.75
C LEU A 160 20.82 -6.69 12.97
N GLU A 161 21.17 -7.97 13.07
CA GLU A 161 20.76 -8.88 14.15
C GLU A 161 19.23 -8.87 14.37
N LEU A 162 18.48 -8.84 13.26
CA LEU A 162 17.03 -8.74 13.31
C LEU A 162 16.38 -10.07 13.74
N PRO A 163 15.32 -10.03 14.58
CA PRO A 163 14.68 -11.23 15.08
C PRO A 163 13.99 -12.00 13.95
N ALA A 164 14.03 -13.33 13.98
CA ALA A 164 13.44 -14.19 12.93
C ALA A 164 11.94 -13.94 12.67
N GLN A 165 11.23 -13.34 13.63
CA GLN A 165 9.81 -12.96 13.54
C GLN A 165 9.54 -11.81 12.54
N THR A 166 10.57 -11.14 12.03
CA THR A 166 10.47 -10.13 10.94
C THR A 166 9.96 -10.69 9.62
N ASN A 167 9.78 -12.00 9.51
CA ASN A 167 9.47 -12.72 8.27
C ASN A 167 7.99 -13.14 8.13
N LYS A 168 7.07 -12.68 8.98
CA LYS A 168 5.62 -12.96 8.84
C LYS A 168 4.85 -11.67 8.60
N LEU A 169 4.91 -11.17 7.35
CA LEU A 169 4.17 -9.98 6.92
C LEU A 169 2.79 -10.34 6.40
N TRP A 170 2.75 -11.22 5.40
CA TRP A 170 1.52 -11.72 4.80
C TRP A 170 0.83 -12.69 5.74
N GLN A 171 -0.47 -12.50 5.92
CA GLN A 171 -1.34 -13.41 6.65
C GLN A 171 -2.65 -13.59 5.88
N ALA A 172 -3.28 -14.75 6.06
CA ALA A 172 -4.59 -15.02 5.48
C ALA A 172 -5.63 -14.00 5.98
N LEU A 173 -6.49 -13.55 5.08
CA LEU A 173 -7.68 -12.78 5.41
C LEU A 173 -8.60 -13.65 6.29
N SER A 174 -8.95 -13.12 7.46
CA SER A 174 -9.89 -13.75 8.37
C SER A 174 -10.88 -12.71 8.90
N TYR A 175 -12.12 -13.13 9.11
CA TYR A 175 -13.15 -12.35 9.78
C TYR A 175 -13.45 -12.84 11.21
N ALA A 176 -12.62 -13.75 11.74
CA ALA A 176 -12.68 -14.20 13.13
C ALA A 176 -12.13 -13.15 14.11
N ASP A 177 -11.30 -12.23 13.60
CA ASP A 177 -10.79 -11.07 14.32
C ASP A 177 -10.97 -9.79 13.47
N ASN A 178 -10.47 -8.65 13.97
CA ASN A 178 -10.58 -7.35 13.30
C ASN A 178 -9.27 -6.90 12.62
N LEU A 179 -8.25 -7.77 12.50
CA LEU A 179 -6.96 -7.41 11.91
C LEU A 179 -7.07 -7.03 10.43
N TYR A 180 -8.08 -7.53 9.73
CA TYR A 180 -8.37 -7.11 8.35
C TYR A 180 -8.62 -5.60 8.22
N ARG A 181 -9.14 -4.95 9.26
CA ARG A 181 -9.38 -3.49 9.28
C ARG A 181 -8.07 -2.69 9.28
N LEU A 182 -6.96 -3.32 9.65
CA LEU A 182 -5.62 -2.76 9.69
C LEU A 182 -4.84 -2.99 8.40
N SER A 183 -5.44 -3.66 7.41
CA SER A 183 -4.77 -3.99 6.15
C SER A 183 -4.31 -2.74 5.41
N VAL A 184 -3.06 -2.77 4.94
CA VAL A 184 -2.46 -1.73 4.08
C VAL A 184 -2.12 -2.27 2.69
N THR A 185 -2.16 -3.59 2.49
CA THR A 185 -2.10 -4.19 1.17
C THR A 185 -2.64 -5.61 1.19
N SER A 186 -2.95 -6.15 0.02
CA SER A 186 -3.61 -7.44 -0.15
C SER A 186 -3.28 -8.08 -1.49
N GLY A 187 -3.68 -9.34 -1.67
CA GLY A 187 -3.72 -9.97 -3.00
C GLY A 187 -2.47 -10.73 -3.41
N TYR A 188 -1.46 -10.85 -2.54
CA TYR A 188 -0.28 -11.67 -2.82
C TYR A 188 -0.63 -13.16 -2.78
N SER A 189 -0.19 -13.90 -3.79
CA SER A 189 -0.39 -15.35 -3.84
C SER A 189 0.62 -16.05 -2.94
N LEU A 190 0.12 -16.67 -1.87
CA LEU A 190 0.91 -17.43 -0.90
C LEU A 190 0.12 -18.68 -0.54
N ASP A 191 0.78 -19.84 -0.50
CA ASP A 191 0.18 -21.13 -0.09
C ASP A 191 -1.12 -21.48 -0.84
N GLY A 192 -1.19 -21.15 -2.13
CA GLY A 192 -2.35 -21.45 -2.98
C GLY A 192 -3.54 -20.50 -2.81
N THR A 193 -3.43 -19.47 -1.97
CA THR A 193 -4.48 -18.46 -1.77
C THR A 193 -4.01 -17.06 -2.19
N THR A 194 -4.94 -16.24 -2.69
CA THR A 194 -4.74 -14.81 -2.94
C THR A 194 -5.43 -13.93 -1.89
N ALA A 195 -6.24 -14.55 -1.01
CA ALA A 195 -6.89 -13.93 0.13
C ALA A 195 -5.89 -13.69 1.27
N ASN A 196 -4.79 -13.00 0.98
CA ASN A 196 -3.78 -12.58 1.95
C ASN A 196 -3.76 -11.06 2.08
N ILE A 197 -3.40 -10.58 3.27
CA ILE A 197 -3.25 -9.17 3.63
C ILE A 197 -1.95 -8.93 4.38
N ILE A 198 -1.48 -7.68 4.39
CA ILE A 198 -0.49 -7.20 5.36
C ILE A 198 -1.17 -6.12 6.23
N PRO A 199 -1.37 -6.37 7.53
CA PRO A 199 -1.70 -5.34 8.50
C PRO A 199 -0.58 -4.31 8.67
N PHE A 200 -0.91 -3.04 8.86
CA PHE A 200 0.07 -1.96 9.08
C PHE A 200 1.11 -2.29 10.15
N TYR A 201 0.66 -2.77 11.32
CA TYR A 201 1.53 -3.03 12.46
C TYR A 201 2.53 -4.17 12.22
N SER A 202 2.36 -4.98 11.17
CA SER A 202 3.34 -6.00 10.77
C SER A 202 4.67 -5.40 10.31
N PHE A 203 4.69 -4.14 9.86
CA PHE A 203 5.92 -3.43 9.50
C PHE A 203 6.68 -2.86 10.71
N LEU A 204 6.07 -2.86 11.90
CA LEU A 204 6.64 -2.22 13.08
C LEU A 204 7.43 -3.23 13.90
N LEU A 205 8.73 -2.98 14.02
CA LEU A 205 9.63 -3.79 14.82
C LEU A 205 9.81 -3.16 16.20
N PRO A 206 9.54 -3.90 17.30
CA PRO A 206 9.75 -3.39 18.64
C PRO A 206 11.16 -2.82 18.82
N LYS A 207 11.25 -1.60 19.37
CA LYS A 207 12.51 -0.87 19.62
C LYS A 207 13.32 -0.50 18.37
N GLN A 208 12.81 -0.75 17.16
CA GLN A 208 13.48 -0.44 15.89
C GLN A 208 12.70 0.61 15.10
N GLU A 209 12.87 1.88 15.48
CA GLU A 209 12.20 3.00 14.80
C GLU A 209 12.79 3.27 13.42
N ASN A 210 12.02 3.82 12.48
CA ASN A 210 12.53 4.23 11.16
C ASN A 210 13.24 3.09 10.39
N LEU A 211 12.77 1.86 10.62
CA LEU A 211 13.15 0.65 9.90
C LEU A 211 11.88 -0.01 9.41
N VAL A 212 11.81 -0.32 8.12
CA VAL A 212 10.79 -1.18 7.55
C VAL A 212 11.50 -2.39 6.98
N VAL A 213 11.05 -3.59 7.34
CA VAL A 213 11.66 -4.85 6.88
C VAL A 213 10.64 -5.60 6.05
N LEU A 214 11.01 -5.90 4.82
CA LEU A 214 10.25 -6.73 3.90
C LEU A 214 10.72 -8.19 4.01
N ASN A 215 9.84 -9.13 3.69
CA ASN A 215 10.18 -10.54 3.78
C ASN A 215 11.05 -10.93 2.56
N PRO A 216 12.29 -11.40 2.77
CA PRO A 216 13.22 -11.74 1.69
C PRO A 216 12.73 -12.90 0.80
N LYS A 217 11.85 -13.75 1.32
CA LYS A 217 11.31 -14.92 0.60
C LYS A 217 9.98 -14.65 -0.09
N GLN A 218 9.35 -13.50 0.16
CA GLN A 218 8.04 -13.14 -0.37
C GLN A 218 8.17 -11.83 -1.17
N GLU A 219 8.82 -11.93 -2.34
CA GLU A 219 9.07 -10.80 -3.24
C GLU A 219 7.77 -10.27 -3.87
N SER A 220 7.28 -9.14 -3.37
CA SER A 220 5.99 -8.57 -3.71
C SER A 220 6.08 -7.06 -3.95
N MET A 221 5.72 -6.60 -5.16
CA MET A 221 5.64 -5.16 -5.41
C MET A 221 4.57 -4.50 -4.53
N ALA A 222 3.48 -5.22 -4.23
CA ALA A 222 2.41 -4.76 -3.33
C ALA A 222 2.90 -4.61 -1.87
N GLY A 223 3.63 -5.61 -1.37
CA GLY A 223 4.25 -5.56 -0.04
C GLY A 223 5.29 -4.45 0.07
N GLY A 224 6.14 -4.33 -0.96
CA GLY A 224 7.08 -3.22 -1.11
C GLY A 224 6.38 -1.87 -1.12
N GLN A 225 5.31 -1.71 -1.91
CA GLN A 225 4.54 -0.47 -2.01
C GLN A 225 4.00 -0.05 -0.63
N ALA A 226 3.38 -0.96 0.11
CA ALA A 226 2.92 -0.67 1.47
C ALA A 226 4.07 -0.25 2.40
N GLY A 227 5.18 -1.00 2.40
CA GLY A 227 6.36 -0.66 3.21
C GLY A 227 6.98 0.70 2.84
N GLY A 228 7.00 1.04 1.55
CA GLY A 228 7.44 2.34 1.04
C GLY A 228 6.55 3.48 1.51
N ALA A 229 5.22 3.31 1.52
CA ALA A 229 4.32 4.32 2.06
C ALA A 229 4.51 4.54 3.56
N VAL A 230 4.73 3.47 4.34
CA VAL A 230 5.04 3.59 5.78
C VAL A 230 6.32 4.38 6.00
N ALA A 231 7.37 4.09 5.23
CA ALA A 231 8.64 4.80 5.30
C ALA A 231 8.50 6.28 4.89
N ALA A 232 7.83 6.54 3.78
CA ALA A 232 7.61 7.90 3.29
C ALA A 232 6.74 8.73 4.23
N TYR A 233 5.71 8.14 4.83
CA TYR A 233 4.89 8.81 5.84
C TYR A 233 5.76 9.33 6.99
N ALA A 234 6.63 8.48 7.55
CA ALA A 234 7.50 8.85 8.66
C ALA A 234 8.42 10.03 8.29
N VAL A 235 9.00 10.02 7.09
CA VAL A 235 9.85 11.13 6.61
C VAL A 235 9.04 12.41 6.35
N PHE A 236 7.94 12.30 5.60
CA PHE A 236 7.14 13.44 5.18
C PHE A 236 6.57 14.22 6.37
N PHE A 237 6.03 13.49 7.35
CA PHE A 237 5.48 14.07 8.59
C PHE A 237 6.53 14.26 9.69
N LYS A 238 7.82 14.00 9.40
CA LYS A 238 8.95 14.13 10.34
C LYS A 238 8.73 13.39 11.67
N THR A 239 8.10 12.23 11.59
CA THR A 239 7.73 11.38 12.71
C THR A 239 8.51 10.06 12.69
N LYS A 240 8.10 9.10 13.51
CA LYS A 240 8.65 7.74 13.54
C LYS A 240 7.69 6.77 12.88
N THR A 241 8.21 5.68 12.33
CA THR A 241 7.37 4.62 11.75
C THR A 241 6.37 4.04 12.77
N SER A 242 6.73 3.95 14.05
CA SER A 242 5.81 3.48 15.10
C SER A 242 4.61 4.38 15.40
N LEU A 243 4.69 5.65 14.98
CA LEU A 243 3.66 6.67 15.12
C LEU A 243 2.94 6.95 13.79
N GLY A 244 3.07 6.05 12.81
CA GLY A 244 2.38 6.17 11.54
C GLY A 244 0.86 6.17 11.71
N ASP A 245 0.19 7.08 11.01
CA ASP A 245 -1.26 7.12 10.95
C ASP A 245 -1.77 6.10 9.93
N LEU A 246 -2.36 5.01 10.44
CA LEU A 246 -2.94 3.93 9.64
C LEU A 246 -3.88 4.46 8.54
N LYS A 247 -4.73 5.42 8.87
CA LYS A 247 -5.80 5.89 8.00
C LYS A 247 -5.25 6.75 6.88
N LEU A 248 -4.31 7.65 7.19
CA LEU A 248 -3.62 8.41 6.16
C LEU A 248 -2.80 7.51 5.24
N ILE A 249 -2.14 6.48 5.78
CA ILE A 249 -1.40 5.50 4.98
C ILE A 249 -2.34 4.69 4.08
N GLN A 250 -3.49 4.22 4.59
CA GLN A 250 -4.51 3.54 3.78
C GLN A 250 -5.06 4.47 2.68
N LYS A 251 -5.33 5.75 2.97
CA LYS A 251 -5.77 6.73 1.97
C LYS A 251 -4.75 6.90 0.86
N GLU A 252 -3.48 7.06 1.22
CA GLU A 252 -2.36 7.19 0.27
C GLU A 252 -2.29 5.97 -0.65
N LEU A 253 -2.26 4.76 -0.07
CA LEU A 253 -2.12 3.52 -0.83
C LEU A 253 -3.30 3.30 -1.79
N ILE A 254 -4.52 3.57 -1.35
CA ILE A 254 -5.72 3.50 -2.19
C ILE A 254 -5.70 4.57 -3.29
N ALA A 255 -5.19 5.78 -3.01
CA ALA A 255 -5.00 6.83 -4.02
C ALA A 255 -4.03 6.39 -5.12
N PHE A 256 -2.98 5.65 -4.74
CA PHE A 256 -2.06 4.97 -5.66
C PHE A 256 -2.56 3.59 -6.15
N LYS A 257 -3.87 3.34 -6.05
CA LYS A 257 -4.57 2.15 -6.59
C LYS A 257 -4.06 0.81 -6.06
N LEU A 258 -3.43 0.78 -4.89
CA LEU A 258 -3.07 -0.47 -4.22
C LEU A 258 -4.29 -1.06 -3.52
N ALA A 259 -4.59 -2.34 -3.79
CA ALA A 259 -5.68 -3.03 -3.13
C ALA A 259 -5.32 -3.30 -1.66
N VAL A 260 -6.20 -2.92 -0.76
CA VAL A 260 -6.10 -3.16 0.68
C VAL A 260 -6.97 -4.33 1.13
N MET A 261 -7.92 -4.75 0.30
CA MET A 261 -8.73 -5.96 0.46
C MET A 261 -8.62 -6.85 -0.80
N PRO A 262 -8.41 -8.18 -0.64
CA PRO A 262 -8.08 -9.10 -1.74
C PRO A 262 -9.34 -9.58 -2.49
N PHE A 263 -10.20 -8.66 -2.91
CA PHE A 263 -11.43 -9.02 -3.61
C PHE A 263 -11.15 -9.42 -5.07
N ALA A 264 -11.20 -10.73 -5.34
CA ALA A 264 -10.82 -11.32 -6.63
C ALA A 264 -11.82 -11.00 -7.75
N ASP A 265 -13.07 -10.71 -7.39
CA ASP A 265 -14.18 -10.42 -8.31
C ASP A 265 -14.37 -8.92 -8.61
N ILE A 266 -13.47 -8.05 -8.11
CA ILE A 266 -13.53 -6.61 -8.34
C ILE A 266 -12.33 -6.15 -9.17
N GLN A 267 -12.59 -5.68 -10.38
CA GLN A 267 -11.53 -5.18 -11.27
C GLN A 267 -11.01 -3.81 -10.82
N ALA A 268 -9.72 -3.54 -11.06
CA ALA A 268 -9.08 -2.28 -10.65
C ALA A 268 -9.61 -1.02 -11.39
N ASN A 269 -10.22 -1.21 -12.57
CA ASN A 269 -10.86 -0.14 -13.35
C ASN A 269 -12.34 0.06 -12.99
N ASP A 270 -12.88 -0.72 -12.04
CA ASP A 270 -14.25 -0.57 -11.56
C ASP A 270 -14.46 0.86 -10.98
N PRO A 271 -15.49 1.60 -11.42
CA PRO A 271 -15.76 2.98 -10.97
C PRO A 271 -15.92 3.11 -9.45
N ASN A 272 -16.41 2.05 -8.80
CA ASN A 272 -16.64 2.01 -7.36
C ASN A 272 -15.54 1.25 -6.60
N TRP A 273 -14.47 0.81 -7.27
CA TRP A 273 -13.36 0.05 -6.67
C TRP A 273 -12.88 0.67 -5.36
N LYS A 274 -12.67 1.99 -5.34
CA LYS A 274 -12.21 2.72 -4.15
C LYS A 274 -13.18 2.58 -2.98
N ALA A 275 -14.47 2.80 -3.21
CA ALA A 275 -15.49 2.70 -2.17
C ALA A 275 -15.61 1.27 -1.64
N ILE A 276 -15.59 0.28 -2.54
CA ILE A 276 -15.63 -1.15 -2.19
C ILE A 276 -14.45 -1.54 -1.30
N GLN A 277 -13.23 -1.13 -1.66
CA GLN A 277 -12.02 -1.40 -0.87
C GLN A 277 -12.11 -0.80 0.55
N ARG A 278 -12.62 0.44 0.67
CA ARG A 278 -12.78 1.13 1.95
C ARG A 278 -13.86 0.51 2.83
N VAL A 279 -15.00 0.14 2.25
CA VAL A 279 -16.08 -0.55 2.96
C VAL A 279 -15.61 -1.93 3.42
N GLY A 280 -14.83 -2.64 2.60
CA GLY A 280 -14.19 -3.89 3.00
C GLY A 280 -13.33 -3.76 4.27
N LEU A 281 -12.56 -2.66 4.41
CA LEU A 281 -11.79 -2.38 5.62
C LEU A 281 -12.63 -2.11 6.87
N THR A 282 -13.88 -1.67 6.73
CA THR A 282 -14.78 -1.51 7.90
C THR A 282 -15.37 -2.85 8.35
N GLY A 283 -15.51 -3.79 7.41
CA GLY A 283 -16.24 -5.05 7.58
C GLY A 283 -17.75 -4.88 7.72
N PHE A 284 -18.31 -3.75 7.25
CA PHE A 284 -19.75 -3.62 7.05
C PHE A 284 -20.25 -4.72 6.10
N LEU A 285 -19.46 -4.98 5.06
CA LEU A 285 -19.70 -6.03 4.09
C LEU A 285 -18.46 -6.94 4.05
N LYS A 286 -18.62 -8.18 4.51
CA LYS A 286 -17.55 -9.19 4.53
C LYS A 286 -17.60 -10.02 3.25
N ALA A 287 -16.45 -10.32 2.67
CA ALA A 287 -16.35 -11.21 1.51
C ALA A 287 -16.58 -12.68 1.88
N ALA A 288 -17.10 -13.47 0.95
CA ALA A 288 -17.04 -14.92 1.05
C ALA A 288 -15.63 -15.39 0.67
N ILE A 289 -15.03 -16.27 1.47
CA ILE A 289 -13.73 -16.86 1.17
C ILE A 289 -13.95 -18.30 0.75
N VAL A 290 -13.73 -18.59 -0.53
CA VAL A 290 -13.95 -19.91 -1.14
C VAL A 290 -12.70 -20.28 -1.93
N ASN A 291 -12.16 -21.49 -1.70
CA ASN A 291 -10.97 -22.00 -2.40
C ASN A 291 -9.76 -21.03 -2.37
N GLY A 292 -9.59 -20.27 -1.29
CA GLY A 292 -8.46 -19.35 -1.15
C GLY A 292 -8.62 -18.02 -1.89
N GLU A 293 -9.79 -17.71 -2.44
CA GLU A 293 -10.12 -16.42 -3.04
C GLU A 293 -11.23 -15.73 -2.23
N ALA A 294 -11.13 -14.41 -2.06
CA ALA A 294 -12.17 -13.62 -1.42
C ALA A 294 -13.06 -12.96 -2.48
N SER A 295 -14.36 -13.28 -2.49
CA SER A 295 -15.36 -12.67 -3.37
C SER A 295 -16.20 -11.67 -2.58
N PHE A 296 -16.20 -10.41 -3.05
CA PHE A 296 -17.02 -9.36 -2.47
C PHE A 296 -18.50 -9.46 -2.89
N SER A 297 -18.78 -10.05 -4.05
CA SER A 297 -20.10 -10.21 -4.67
C SER A 297 -20.84 -8.87 -4.81
N PRO A 298 -20.34 -7.95 -5.67
CA PRO A 298 -20.78 -6.55 -5.70
C PRO A 298 -22.26 -6.36 -6.05
N GLU A 299 -22.84 -7.29 -6.80
CA GLU A 299 -24.24 -7.22 -7.25
C GLU A 299 -25.22 -7.97 -6.33
N SER A 300 -24.74 -8.63 -5.27
CA SER A 300 -25.62 -9.24 -4.26
C SER A 300 -26.30 -8.17 -3.42
N GLU A 301 -27.53 -8.45 -2.98
CA GLU A 301 -28.31 -7.55 -2.14
C GLU A 301 -27.76 -7.48 -0.71
N VAL A 302 -27.96 -6.32 -0.07
CA VAL A 302 -27.57 -6.08 1.32
C VAL A 302 -28.75 -6.35 2.26
N THR A 303 -28.48 -7.06 3.35
CA THR A 303 -29.39 -7.27 4.47
C THR A 303 -29.11 -6.31 5.61
N ILE A 304 -30.12 -5.95 6.39
CA ILE A 304 -29.92 -5.14 7.60
C ILE A 304 -29.08 -5.91 8.63
N ALA A 305 -29.27 -7.23 8.71
CA ALA A 305 -28.57 -8.08 9.69
C ALA A 305 -27.04 -8.07 9.50
N GLU A 306 -26.54 -8.14 8.25
CA GLU A 306 -25.09 -8.23 8.02
C GLU A 306 -24.34 -6.94 8.40
N ILE A 307 -24.96 -5.78 8.18
CA ILE A 307 -24.31 -4.48 8.38
C ILE A 307 -24.52 -3.91 9.80
N LYS A 308 -25.53 -4.41 10.54
CA LYS A 308 -26.00 -3.78 11.80
C LYS A 308 -24.93 -3.67 12.86
N VAL A 309 -24.25 -4.79 13.17
CA VAL A 309 -23.21 -4.82 14.21
C VAL A 309 -22.05 -3.89 13.87
N PRO A 310 -21.38 -4.04 12.71
CA PRO A 310 -20.19 -3.23 12.44
C PRO A 310 -20.54 -1.74 12.21
N LEU A 311 -21.71 -1.39 11.67
CA LEU A 311 -22.13 0.03 11.60
C LEU A 311 -22.31 0.66 12.98
N LYS A 312 -22.88 -0.06 13.95
CA LYS A 312 -23.03 0.43 15.33
C LYS A 312 -21.70 0.63 16.06
N GLU A 313 -20.68 -0.16 15.71
CA GLU A 313 -19.33 0.02 16.23
C GLU A 313 -18.75 1.36 15.78
N PHE A 314 -18.90 1.68 14.49
CA PHE A 314 -18.36 2.89 13.87
C PHE A 314 -19.19 4.14 14.17
N TYR A 315 -20.52 4.03 14.21
CA TYR A 315 -21.42 5.15 14.37
C TYR A 315 -22.48 4.87 15.44
N TYR A 316 -22.32 5.49 16.62
CA TYR A 316 -23.29 5.34 17.72
C TYR A 316 -24.73 5.71 17.31
N LYS A 317 -24.90 6.76 16.49
CA LYS A 317 -26.21 7.20 15.99
C LYS A 317 -26.94 6.15 15.15
N ALA A 318 -26.21 5.19 14.57
CA ALA A 318 -26.83 4.12 13.78
C ALA A 318 -27.73 3.22 14.65
N GLN A 319 -27.49 3.16 15.97
CA GLN A 319 -28.35 2.40 16.89
C GLN A 319 -29.81 2.83 16.81
N ILE A 320 -30.06 4.14 16.83
CA ILE A 320 -31.41 4.72 16.78
C ILE A 320 -32.09 4.30 15.47
N TRP A 321 -31.37 4.41 14.35
CA TRP A 321 -31.89 4.02 13.05
C TRP A 321 -32.31 2.54 13.00
N PHE A 322 -31.47 1.64 13.52
CA PHE A 322 -31.78 0.19 13.58
C PHE A 322 -32.85 -0.19 14.60
N ASP A 323 -33.19 0.71 15.52
CA ASP A 323 -34.30 0.50 16.44
C ASP A 323 -35.64 0.75 15.75
N ASP A 324 -35.67 1.69 14.80
CA ASP A 324 -36.86 2.05 14.03
C ASP A 324 -37.06 1.21 12.74
N HIS A 325 -36.01 0.58 12.22
CA HIS A 325 -36.06 -0.21 10.97
C HIS A 325 -35.82 -1.70 11.27
N LYS A 326 -36.88 -2.51 11.14
CA LYS A 326 -36.90 -3.95 11.49
C LYS A 326 -37.00 -4.87 10.28
N GLU A 327 -37.14 -4.30 9.09
CA GLU A 327 -37.19 -5.03 7.84
C GLU A 327 -35.89 -5.84 7.64
N PRO A 328 -35.96 -7.01 6.99
CA PRO A 328 -34.77 -7.84 6.77
C PRO A 328 -33.84 -7.25 5.69
N ASN A 329 -34.43 -6.59 4.69
CA ASN A 329 -33.73 -6.13 3.49
C ASN A 329 -33.42 -4.64 3.57
N MET A 330 -32.26 -4.24 3.04
CA MET A 330 -31.89 -2.84 2.92
C MET A 330 -32.40 -2.26 1.59
N THR A 331 -33.49 -1.49 1.60
CA THR A 331 -33.94 -0.76 0.40
C THR A 331 -33.12 0.52 0.19
N LEU A 332 -33.14 1.09 -1.03
CA LEU A 332 -32.45 2.34 -1.31
C LEU A 332 -32.99 3.50 -0.46
N GLY A 333 -34.30 3.57 -0.25
CA GLY A 333 -34.90 4.55 0.66
C GLY A 333 -34.39 4.40 2.09
N SER A 334 -34.28 3.16 2.58
CA SER A 334 -33.75 2.86 3.91
C SER A 334 -32.28 3.25 4.02
N LEU A 335 -31.46 2.94 3.02
CA LEU A 335 -30.06 3.33 2.98
C LEU A 335 -29.90 4.86 3.03
N ILE A 336 -30.68 5.60 2.23
CA ILE A 336 -30.67 7.07 2.21
C ILE A 336 -31.09 7.63 3.59
N SER A 337 -32.13 7.08 4.19
CA SER A 337 -32.56 7.43 5.55
C SER A 337 -31.42 7.23 6.56
N MET A 338 -30.75 6.07 6.50
CA MET A 338 -29.64 5.72 7.40
C MET A 338 -28.46 6.68 7.26
N ILE A 339 -27.98 6.94 6.03
CA ILE A 339 -26.85 7.85 5.81
C ILE A 339 -27.20 9.28 6.22
N CYS A 340 -28.46 9.71 6.06
CA CYS A 340 -28.90 11.04 6.46
C CYS A 340 -28.93 11.18 7.99
N MET A 341 -29.47 10.18 8.69
CA MET A 341 -29.52 10.19 10.16
C MET A 341 -28.10 10.14 10.76
N VAL A 342 -27.26 9.23 10.27
CA VAL A 342 -25.90 9.05 10.79
C VAL A 342 -25.00 10.22 10.42
N GLY A 343 -25.03 10.64 9.15
CA GLY A 343 -24.18 11.70 8.60
C GLY A 343 -24.71 13.12 8.82
N ASN A 344 -25.83 13.28 9.54
CA ASN A 344 -26.51 14.56 9.77
C ASN A 344 -26.76 15.34 8.47
N LYS A 345 -27.33 14.66 7.45
CA LYS A 345 -27.64 15.22 6.13
C LYS A 345 -29.14 15.41 5.96
N ALA A 346 -29.52 16.39 5.12
CA ALA A 346 -30.92 16.66 4.80
C ALA A 346 -31.45 15.62 3.79
N PRO A 347 -32.49 14.82 4.13
CA PRO A 347 -32.94 13.70 3.29
C PRO A 347 -33.31 14.09 1.85
N GLU A 348 -34.06 15.17 1.68
CA GLU A 348 -34.54 15.60 0.36
C GLU A 348 -33.38 16.03 -0.56
N ASN A 349 -32.41 16.76 -0.01
CA ASN A 349 -31.23 17.21 -0.77
C ASN A 349 -30.33 16.02 -1.11
N THR A 350 -30.08 15.13 -0.15
CA THR A 350 -29.26 13.93 -0.34
C THR A 350 -29.86 13.00 -1.37
N LYS A 351 -31.18 12.78 -1.36
CA LYS A 351 -31.89 12.00 -2.37
C LYS A 351 -31.69 12.58 -3.77
N LYS A 352 -31.96 13.87 -3.96
CA LYS A 352 -31.79 14.56 -5.27
C LYS A 352 -30.36 14.50 -5.77
N GLU A 353 -29.38 14.64 -4.87
CA GLU A 353 -27.97 14.55 -5.21
C GLU A 353 -27.60 13.13 -5.67
N ILE A 354 -28.04 12.10 -4.96
CA ILE A 354 -27.80 10.70 -5.34
C ILE A 354 -28.44 10.39 -6.70
N GLU A 355 -29.71 10.77 -6.89
CA GLU A 355 -30.43 10.54 -8.15
C GLU A 355 -29.71 11.18 -9.33
N LYS A 356 -29.27 12.44 -9.19
CA LYS A 356 -28.48 13.15 -10.20
C LYS A 356 -27.15 12.45 -10.53
N LYS A 357 -26.49 11.86 -9.52
CA LYS A 357 -25.18 11.20 -9.65
C LYS A 357 -25.27 9.72 -10.07
N TRP A 358 -26.47 9.13 -10.06
CA TRP A 358 -26.71 7.69 -10.19
C TRP A 358 -26.01 7.06 -11.40
N ALA A 359 -26.37 7.50 -12.61
CA ALA A 359 -25.81 6.98 -13.84
C ALA A 359 -24.47 7.64 -14.22
N SER A 360 -24.30 8.94 -13.93
CA SER A 360 -23.14 9.71 -14.42
C SER A 360 -21.89 9.52 -13.57
N THR A 361 -22.01 9.53 -12.25
CA THR A 361 -20.88 9.53 -11.32
C THR A 361 -20.65 8.13 -10.76
N TYR A 362 -21.70 7.49 -10.25
CA TYR A 362 -21.59 6.15 -9.68
C TYR A 362 -21.57 5.06 -10.74
N GLN A 363 -22.08 5.34 -11.94
CA GLN A 363 -22.17 4.40 -13.07
C GLN A 363 -22.98 3.14 -12.73
N PHE A 364 -24.00 3.29 -11.90
CA PHE A 364 -24.94 2.20 -11.62
C PHE A 364 -25.81 1.93 -12.84
N LYS A 365 -25.99 0.64 -13.15
CA LYS A 365 -26.67 0.19 -14.38
C LYS A 365 -28.19 0.08 -14.24
N ASN A 366 -28.67 -0.10 -13.02
CA ASN A 366 -30.09 -0.20 -12.72
C ASN A 366 -30.73 1.20 -12.56
N LYS A 367 -32.06 1.22 -12.56
CA LYS A 367 -32.82 2.45 -12.37
C LYS A 367 -32.76 2.90 -10.90
N PHE A 368 -32.78 4.21 -10.71
CA PHE A 368 -32.98 4.80 -9.39
C PHE A 368 -34.41 4.48 -8.91
N ASP A 369 -34.52 3.64 -7.88
CA ASP A 369 -35.79 3.21 -7.30
C ASP A 369 -35.61 3.03 -5.78
N LEU A 370 -36.37 3.80 -5.00
CA LEU A 370 -36.30 3.81 -3.53
C LEU A 370 -36.76 2.49 -2.90
N ASN A 371 -37.62 1.74 -3.58
CA ASN A 371 -38.23 0.52 -3.03
C ASN A 371 -37.39 -0.73 -3.28
N ARG A 372 -36.40 -0.64 -4.17
CA ARG A 372 -35.52 -1.76 -4.50
C ARG A 372 -34.48 -1.99 -3.40
N ASN A 373 -34.15 -3.25 -3.17
CA ASN A 373 -33.01 -3.67 -2.35
C ASN A 373 -31.68 -3.16 -2.96
N VAL A 374 -30.82 -2.57 -2.13
CA VAL A 374 -29.52 -2.07 -2.58
C VAL A 374 -28.54 -3.22 -2.76
N THR A 375 -27.70 -3.10 -3.79
CA THR A 375 -26.58 -4.02 -3.96
C THR A 375 -25.42 -3.61 -3.05
N ARG A 376 -24.50 -4.53 -2.79
CA ARG A 376 -23.28 -4.30 -2.02
C ARG A 376 -22.40 -3.19 -2.62
N ARG A 377 -22.38 -3.07 -3.96
CA ARG A 377 -21.75 -1.97 -4.70
C ARG A 377 -22.38 -0.62 -4.36
N GLU A 378 -23.70 -0.54 -4.43
CA GLU A 378 -24.45 0.70 -4.19
C GLU A 378 -24.30 1.14 -2.74
N PHE A 379 -24.47 0.20 -1.82
CA PHE A 379 -24.19 0.42 -0.41
C PHE A 379 -22.78 0.98 -0.21
N SER A 380 -21.77 0.35 -0.82
CA SER A 380 -20.38 0.77 -0.64
C SER A 380 -20.13 2.20 -1.12
N ALA A 381 -20.58 2.52 -2.33
CA ALA A 381 -20.39 3.83 -2.94
C ALA A 381 -21.14 4.96 -2.22
N LEU A 382 -22.36 4.70 -1.74
CA LEU A 382 -23.13 5.69 -1.00
C LEU A 382 -22.58 5.85 0.43
N VAL A 383 -22.28 4.77 1.13
CA VAL A 383 -21.76 4.86 2.51
C VAL A 383 -20.38 5.52 2.55
N ASP A 384 -19.46 5.19 1.63
CA ASP A 384 -18.15 5.87 1.53
C ASP A 384 -18.30 7.36 1.18
N GLY A 385 -19.26 7.70 0.31
CA GLY A 385 -19.49 9.07 -0.12
C GLY A 385 -20.11 9.99 0.94
N TYR A 386 -20.90 9.44 1.87
CA TYR A 386 -21.68 10.25 2.82
C TYR A 386 -21.28 10.11 4.29
N LEU A 387 -20.61 9.01 4.70
CA LEU A 387 -20.29 8.73 6.10
C LEU A 387 -18.80 8.84 6.50
N ASP A 388 -17.91 9.21 5.58
CA ASP A 388 -16.44 9.32 5.80
C ASP A 388 -15.83 8.18 6.63
N LEU A 389 -15.86 6.99 6.05
CA LEU A 389 -15.55 5.71 6.71
C LEU A 389 -14.13 5.59 7.26
N ILE A 390 -13.21 6.42 6.79
CA ILE A 390 -11.79 6.29 7.12
C ILE A 390 -11.39 7.10 8.35
N GLU A 391 -12.18 8.08 8.79
CA GLU A 391 -11.84 8.92 9.95
C GLU A 391 -12.00 8.22 11.31
N VAL A 392 -12.59 7.02 11.34
CA VAL A 392 -12.78 6.27 12.59
C VAL A 392 -11.47 5.61 13.02
N ASN A 393 -10.94 6.04 14.18
CA ASN A 393 -9.68 5.53 14.75
C ASN A 393 -9.82 4.07 15.18
N LEU A 394 -8.75 3.29 14.97
CA LEU A 394 -8.68 1.88 15.34
C LEU A 394 -7.49 1.63 16.26
N ASP A 395 -7.64 0.70 17.19
CA ASP A 395 -6.54 0.18 18.00
C ASP A 395 -5.69 -0.85 17.22
N ARG A 396 -4.63 -1.34 17.86
CA ARG A 396 -3.72 -2.34 17.28
C ARG A 396 -4.38 -3.70 17.01
N THR A 397 -5.60 -3.92 17.50
CA THR A 397 -6.40 -5.12 17.26
C THR A 397 -7.50 -4.90 16.21
N GLY A 398 -7.62 -3.68 15.66
CA GLY A 398 -8.64 -3.29 14.71
C GLY A 398 -9.98 -2.93 15.34
N ARG A 399 -10.06 -2.78 16.67
CA ARG A 399 -11.28 -2.31 17.32
C ARG A 399 -11.40 -0.80 17.21
N VAL A 400 -12.63 -0.31 17.06
CA VAL A 400 -12.91 1.12 17.03
C VAL A 400 -12.56 1.75 18.37
N ILE A 401 -11.71 2.78 18.35
CA ILE A 401 -11.42 3.62 19.51
C ILE A 401 -12.40 4.80 19.48
N ARG A 402 -13.04 5.06 20.61
CA ARG A 402 -13.96 6.17 20.80
C ARG A 402 -13.29 7.32 21.54
#